data_AF-A0A9C9PNR3-F1
#
_entry.id   AF-A0A9C9PNR3-F1
#
_cell.length_a   1.000
_cell.length_b   1.000
_cell.length_c   1.000
_cell.angle_alpha   90.00
_cell.angle_beta   90.00
_cell.angle_gamma   90.00
#
_symmetry.space_group_name_H-M   'P 1'
#
loop_
_entity.id
_entity.type
_entity.pdbx_description
1 polymer ?
#
loop_
_entity_poly.entity_id
_entity_poly.type
_entity_poly.pdbx_seq_one_letter_code
_entity_poly.pdbx_strand_id
1 'polypeptide(L)'
;MLETDKNWAIPQSDFKTREAYLSQLERALPVLVKHSPLQFIQWLDSTDEQVRFVAIETLSQFSDLLGDNSSTIPEIVEKHIYQCRNAGRFRELYQLIQLWQKITGQTHELIHDANEILAFVVRHAFNDNETEAYISLAFTIAEQNGIELSFCHKKISLSSDESSSWIDYQIMVPCDEPLDKVFKMNLHLVNSAGDISKQVRQYMIVMFR
;
A
#
# COMPACT_ATOMS: atom_id res chain seq x y z
N MET A 1 19.46 -47.68 -25.36
CA MET A 1 18.82 -46.77 -26.30
C MET A 1 17.89 -45.88 -25.51
N LEU A 2 18.26 -44.61 -25.36
CA LEU A 2 17.47 -43.57 -24.70
C LEU A 2 16.54 -42.98 -25.75
N GLU A 3 15.23 -43.14 -25.57
CA GLU A 3 14.23 -42.40 -26.34
C GLU A 3 14.11 -40.99 -25.74
N THR A 4 14.85 -40.05 -26.32
CA THR A 4 14.58 -38.62 -26.22
C THR A 4 13.54 -38.25 -27.27
N ASP A 5 12.45 -37.61 -26.81
CA ASP A 5 11.62 -36.61 -27.51
C ASP A 5 10.13 -36.82 -27.25
N LYS A 6 9.70 -36.40 -26.05
CA LYS A 6 8.33 -35.90 -25.88
C LYS A 6 8.37 -34.39 -26.03
N ASN A 7 8.07 -33.94 -27.24
CA ASN A 7 7.64 -32.57 -27.52
C ASN A 7 6.50 -32.20 -26.56
N TRP A 8 6.79 -31.38 -25.56
CA TRP A 8 5.78 -30.66 -24.78
C TRP A 8 5.25 -29.47 -25.59
N ALA A 9 4.68 -29.74 -26.77
CA ALA A 9 3.91 -28.74 -27.47
C ALA A 9 2.57 -28.59 -26.75
N ILE A 10 2.41 -27.48 -26.01
CA ILE A 10 1.10 -27.08 -25.46
C ILE A 10 0.14 -26.93 -26.66
N PRO A 11 -1.00 -27.63 -26.68
CA PRO A 11 -1.92 -27.58 -27.81
C PRO A 11 -2.41 -26.14 -28.06
N GLN A 12 -2.28 -25.65 -29.30
CA GLN A 12 -2.80 -24.34 -29.73
C GLN A 12 -4.32 -24.16 -29.50
N SER A 13 -5.06 -25.26 -29.26
CA SER A 13 -6.50 -25.24 -28.94
C SER A 13 -6.81 -24.63 -27.57
N ASP A 14 -5.89 -24.73 -26.60
CA ASP A 14 -6.10 -24.14 -25.28
C ASP A 14 -5.93 -22.61 -25.31
N PHE A 15 -5.13 -22.10 -26.23
CA PHE A 15 -4.91 -20.66 -26.39
C PHE A 15 -6.15 -19.93 -26.91
N LYS A 16 -6.82 -20.44 -27.94
CA LYS A 16 -8.06 -19.82 -28.47
C LYS A 16 -9.20 -19.83 -27.46
N THR A 17 -9.29 -20.89 -26.66
CA THR A 17 -10.33 -21.04 -25.63
C THR A 17 -10.06 -20.10 -24.45
N ARG A 18 -8.78 -19.93 -24.08
CA ARG A 18 -8.33 -18.94 -23.09
C ARG A 18 -8.53 -17.51 -23.58
N GLU A 19 -8.17 -17.17 -24.80
CA GLU A 19 -8.40 -15.85 -25.39
C GLU A 19 -9.89 -15.50 -25.48
N ALA A 20 -10.73 -16.46 -25.90
CA ALA A 20 -12.18 -16.27 -25.93
C ALA A 20 -12.77 -16.05 -24.52
N TYR A 21 -12.29 -16.80 -23.52
CA TYR A 21 -12.70 -16.65 -22.13
C TYR A 21 -12.24 -15.31 -21.54
N LEU A 22 -10.98 -14.91 -21.79
CA LEU A 22 -10.46 -13.61 -21.39
C LEU A 22 -11.25 -12.47 -22.05
N SER A 23 -11.57 -12.59 -23.34
CA SER A 23 -12.38 -11.60 -24.05
C SER A 23 -13.83 -11.51 -23.51
N GLN A 24 -14.40 -12.62 -23.04
CA GLN A 24 -15.70 -12.60 -22.37
C GLN A 24 -15.63 -11.95 -20.98
N LEU A 25 -14.58 -12.24 -20.20
CA LEU A 25 -14.31 -11.59 -18.93
C LEU A 25 -14.10 -10.08 -19.08
N GLU A 26 -13.29 -9.64 -20.05
CA GLU A 26 -13.06 -8.24 -20.38
C GLU A 26 -14.35 -7.50 -20.74
N ARG A 27 -15.30 -8.18 -21.39
CA ARG A 27 -16.62 -7.62 -21.71
C ARG A 27 -17.60 -7.61 -20.53
N ALA A 28 -17.45 -8.53 -19.59
CA ALA A 28 -18.30 -8.64 -18.40
C ALA A 28 -17.85 -7.70 -17.27
N LEU A 29 -16.55 -7.39 -17.18
CA LEU A 29 -15.97 -6.56 -16.13
C LEU A 29 -16.61 -5.16 -15.99
N PRO A 30 -16.86 -4.39 -17.07
CA PRO A 30 -17.54 -3.08 -16.98
C PRO A 30 -18.96 -3.20 -16.40
N VAL A 31 -19.67 -4.27 -16.75
CA VAL A 31 -21.04 -4.54 -16.28
C VAL A 31 -21.03 -4.87 -14.80
N LEU A 32 -20.09 -5.72 -14.36
CA LEU A 32 -19.91 -6.07 -12.94
C LEU A 32 -19.55 -4.85 -12.10
N VAL A 33 -18.62 -4.01 -12.57
CA VAL A 33 -18.21 -2.81 -11.86
C VAL A 33 -19.34 -1.79 -11.78
N LYS A 34 -20.13 -1.62 -12.85
CA LYS A 34 -21.31 -0.75 -12.85
C LYS A 34 -22.40 -1.20 -11.87
N HIS A 35 -22.64 -2.51 -11.78
CA HIS A 35 -23.76 -3.04 -10.99
C HIS A 35 -23.38 -3.44 -9.56
N SER A 36 -22.10 -3.66 -9.27
CA SER A 36 -21.62 -4.14 -7.97
C SER A 36 -20.21 -3.63 -7.65
N PRO A 37 -19.97 -2.30 -7.67
CA PRO A 37 -18.64 -1.75 -7.41
C PRO A 37 -18.11 -2.09 -6.01
N LEU A 38 -19.02 -2.30 -5.04
CA LEU A 38 -18.68 -2.68 -3.66
C LEU A 38 -17.94 -4.02 -3.56
N GLN A 39 -18.11 -4.95 -4.50
CA GLN A 39 -17.38 -6.22 -4.48
C GLN A 39 -15.88 -6.01 -4.73
N PHE A 40 -15.53 -5.10 -5.64
CA PHE A 40 -14.13 -4.74 -5.92
C PHE A 40 -13.55 -3.89 -4.80
N ILE A 41 -14.37 -3.05 -4.15
CA ILE A 41 -13.95 -2.29 -2.97
C ILE A 41 -13.60 -3.22 -1.80
N GLN A 42 -14.34 -4.32 -1.59
CA GLN A 42 -14.01 -5.33 -0.57
C GLN A 42 -12.66 -6.00 -0.82
N TRP A 43 -12.18 -6.04 -2.06
CA TRP A 43 -10.86 -6.59 -2.36
C TRP A 43 -9.72 -5.67 -1.92
N LEU A 44 -9.98 -4.39 -1.63
CA LEU A 44 -9.00 -3.48 -1.03
C LEU A 44 -8.67 -3.87 0.43
N ASP A 45 -9.56 -4.60 1.11
CA ASP A 45 -9.33 -5.16 2.45
C ASP A 45 -8.56 -6.51 2.40
N SER A 46 -8.19 -7.01 1.21
CA SER A 46 -7.48 -8.28 1.06
C SER A 46 -6.09 -8.23 1.72
N THR A 47 -5.69 -9.34 2.36
CA THR A 47 -4.29 -9.51 2.82
C THR A 47 -3.31 -9.69 1.67
N ASP A 48 -3.79 -10.13 0.50
CA ASP A 48 -2.97 -10.32 -0.69
C ASP A 48 -2.80 -9.00 -1.46
N GLU A 49 -1.54 -8.55 -1.54
CA GLU A 49 -1.12 -7.34 -2.25
C GLU A 49 -1.53 -7.35 -3.73
N GLN A 50 -1.40 -8.48 -4.42
CA GLN A 50 -1.76 -8.58 -5.84
C GLN A 50 -3.25 -8.39 -6.05
N VAL A 51 -4.07 -8.95 -5.14
CA VAL A 51 -5.53 -8.77 -5.16
C VAL A 51 -5.89 -7.30 -4.98
N ARG A 52 -5.25 -6.60 -4.04
CA ARG A 52 -5.46 -5.15 -3.84
C ARG A 52 -5.08 -4.35 -5.08
N PHE A 53 -3.93 -4.63 -5.69
CA PHE A 53 -3.50 -3.95 -6.93
C PHE A 53 -4.46 -4.17 -8.10
N VAL A 54 -4.90 -5.41 -8.32
CA VAL A 54 -5.90 -5.72 -9.36
C VAL A 54 -7.22 -4.99 -9.09
N ALA A 55 -7.64 -4.90 -7.83
CA ALA A 55 -8.83 -4.16 -7.46
C ALA A 55 -8.69 -2.65 -7.77
N ILE A 56 -7.57 -2.03 -7.40
CA ILE A 56 -7.29 -0.62 -7.68
C ILE A 56 -7.27 -0.38 -9.19
N GLU A 57 -6.57 -1.21 -9.97
CA GLU A 57 -6.49 -1.09 -11.43
C GLU A 57 -7.88 -1.21 -12.07
N THR A 58 -8.66 -2.21 -11.67
CA THR A 58 -10.04 -2.41 -12.14
C THR A 58 -10.92 -1.19 -11.83
N LEU A 59 -10.91 -0.72 -10.59
CA LEU A 59 -11.67 0.46 -10.19
C LEU A 59 -11.21 1.71 -10.94
N SER A 60 -9.91 1.84 -11.22
CA SER A 60 -9.34 2.98 -11.95
C SER A 60 -9.77 2.99 -13.41
N GLN A 61 -9.79 1.83 -14.07
CA GLN A 61 -10.25 1.66 -15.45
C GLN A 61 -11.71 2.08 -15.63
N PHE A 62 -12.53 1.85 -14.62
CA PHE A 62 -13.97 2.11 -14.64
C PHE A 62 -14.39 3.28 -13.74
N SER A 63 -13.46 4.18 -13.41
CA SER A 63 -13.70 5.31 -12.50
C SER A 63 -14.86 6.21 -12.92
N ASP A 64 -15.07 6.40 -14.22
CA ASP A 64 -16.22 7.13 -14.79
C ASP A 64 -17.58 6.55 -14.38
N LEU A 65 -17.63 5.25 -14.04
CA LEU A 65 -18.84 4.55 -13.59
C LEU A 65 -19.07 4.69 -12.07
N LEU A 66 -18.11 5.26 -11.33
CA LEU A 66 -18.11 5.32 -9.86
C LEU A 66 -18.44 6.73 -9.32
N GLY A 67 -18.44 7.74 -10.19
CA GLY A 67 -18.40 9.17 -9.84
C GLY A 67 -19.74 9.87 -9.54
N ASP A 68 -20.85 9.14 -9.36
CA ASP A 68 -22.07 9.78 -8.88
C ASP A 68 -21.87 10.21 -7.41
N ASN A 69 -22.02 11.50 -7.11
CA ASN A 69 -21.87 12.16 -5.79
C ASN A 69 -22.79 11.62 -4.67
N SER A 70 -23.49 10.50 -4.91
CA SER A 70 -24.27 9.74 -3.94
C SER A 70 -23.64 8.37 -3.59
N SER A 71 -22.49 8.03 -4.19
CA SER A 71 -21.76 6.80 -3.91
C SER A 71 -20.87 6.99 -2.67
N THR A 72 -20.87 6.00 -1.77
CA THR A 72 -19.96 5.94 -0.61
C THR A 72 -18.53 5.54 -1.02
N ILE A 73 -18.29 5.36 -2.33
CA ILE A 73 -17.03 4.82 -2.86
C ILE A 73 -15.85 5.76 -2.63
N PRO A 74 -15.93 7.08 -2.91
CA PRO A 74 -14.85 8.01 -2.59
C PRO A 74 -14.45 7.97 -1.12
N GLU A 75 -15.42 7.92 -0.21
CA GLU A 75 -15.19 7.85 1.24
C GLU A 75 -14.48 6.55 1.63
N ILE A 76 -14.85 5.42 1.02
CA ILE A 76 -14.20 4.14 1.27
C ILE A 76 -12.77 4.14 0.71
N VAL A 77 -12.55 4.67 -0.50
CA VAL A 77 -11.20 4.80 -1.07
C VAL A 77 -10.33 5.72 -0.21
N GLU A 78 -10.88 6.84 0.27
CA GLU A 78 -10.20 7.77 1.17
C GLU A 78 -9.78 7.11 2.49
N LYS A 79 -10.65 6.28 3.07
CA LYS A 79 -10.28 5.46 4.24
C LYS A 79 -9.07 4.56 3.92
N HIS A 80 -9.04 3.93 2.75
CA HIS A 80 -7.92 3.07 2.33
C HIS A 80 -6.64 3.86 2.06
N ILE A 81 -6.72 5.10 1.55
CA ILE A 81 -5.57 6.01 1.43
C ILE A 81 -4.91 6.19 2.80
N TYR A 82 -5.70 6.52 3.82
CA TYR A 82 -5.17 6.71 5.17
C TYR A 82 -4.65 5.41 5.80
N GLN A 83 -5.28 4.25 5.53
CA GLN A 83 -4.75 2.95 5.93
C GLN A 83 -3.39 2.67 5.28
N CYS A 84 -3.24 2.88 3.97
CA CYS A 84 -1.97 2.66 3.27
C CYS A 84 -0.87 3.61 3.75
N ARG A 85 -1.20 4.89 3.97
CA ARG A 85 -0.28 5.86 4.58
C ARG A 85 0.21 5.34 5.93
N ASN A 86 -0.71 4.91 6.78
CA ASN A 86 -0.37 4.44 8.13
C ASN A 86 0.41 3.12 8.09
N ALA A 87 0.13 2.22 7.16
CA ALA A 87 0.89 0.98 6.98
C ALA A 87 2.23 1.20 6.24
N GLY A 88 2.50 2.38 5.67
CA GLY A 88 3.67 2.63 4.83
C GLY A 88 3.67 1.84 3.53
N ARG A 89 2.49 1.47 3.02
CA ARG A 89 2.30 0.87 1.69
C ARG A 89 2.29 1.97 0.64
N PHE A 90 3.47 2.50 0.34
CA PHE A 90 3.63 3.76 -0.40
C PHE A 90 3.25 3.68 -1.89
N ARG A 91 3.43 2.52 -2.54
CA ARG A 91 2.97 2.33 -3.92
C ARG A 91 1.45 2.26 -3.96
N GLU A 92 0.88 1.47 -3.06
CA GLU A 92 -0.57 1.33 -2.95
C GLU A 92 -1.23 2.67 -2.62
N LEU A 93 -0.63 3.44 -1.69
CA LEU A 93 -1.04 4.80 -1.34
C LEU A 93 -1.15 5.70 -2.58
N TYR A 94 -0.09 5.75 -3.40
CA TYR A 94 -0.08 6.59 -4.60
C TYR A 94 -1.21 6.18 -5.56
N GLN A 95 -1.39 4.89 -5.80
CA GLN A 95 -2.40 4.42 -6.74
C GLN A 95 -3.84 4.67 -6.24
N LEU A 96 -4.09 4.53 -4.94
CA LEU A 96 -5.37 4.87 -4.33
C LEU A 96 -5.66 6.37 -4.41
N ILE A 97 -4.66 7.22 -4.21
CA ILE A 97 -4.81 8.66 -4.44
C ILE A 97 -5.18 8.94 -5.91
N GLN A 98 -4.47 8.34 -6.86
CA GLN A 98 -4.81 8.48 -8.30
C GLN A 98 -6.23 8.01 -8.60
N LEU A 99 -6.66 6.89 -8.03
CA LEU A 99 -8.03 6.39 -8.15
C LEU A 99 -9.04 7.40 -7.59
N TRP A 100 -8.84 7.87 -6.36
CA TRP A 100 -9.72 8.83 -5.71
C TRP A 100 -9.86 10.10 -6.53
N GLN A 101 -8.74 10.66 -7.02
CA GLN A 101 -8.75 11.85 -7.87
C GLN A 101 -9.50 11.64 -9.19
N LYS A 102 -9.42 10.45 -9.79
CA LYS A 102 -10.21 10.11 -10.98
C LYS A 102 -11.71 10.05 -10.69
N ILE A 103 -12.10 9.47 -9.55
CA ILE A 103 -13.51 9.34 -9.17
C ILE A 103 -14.12 10.70 -8.81
N THR A 104 -13.38 11.55 -8.08
CA THR A 104 -13.91 12.83 -7.55
C THR A 104 -13.64 14.03 -8.44
N GLY A 105 -12.65 13.95 -9.33
CA GLY A 105 -12.14 15.10 -10.09
C GLY A 105 -11.39 16.13 -9.24
N GLN A 106 -11.12 15.84 -7.97
CA GLN A 106 -10.45 16.75 -7.03
C GLN A 106 -8.97 16.39 -6.85
N THR A 107 -8.18 17.32 -6.32
CA THR A 107 -6.78 17.07 -5.93
C THR A 107 -6.73 16.65 -4.47
N HIS A 108 -6.18 15.47 -4.20
CA HIS A 108 -6.04 14.96 -2.83
C HIS A 108 -4.88 15.66 -2.11
N GLU A 109 -5.04 15.97 -0.82
CA GLU A 109 -4.03 16.72 -0.03
C GLU A 109 -2.65 16.03 0.01
N LEU A 110 -2.64 14.69 0.06
CA LEU A 110 -1.42 13.88 0.16
C LEU A 110 -0.69 13.65 -1.18
N ILE A 111 -1.19 14.16 -2.31
CA ILE A 111 -0.63 13.80 -3.63
C ILE A 111 0.83 14.22 -3.79
N HIS A 112 1.23 15.35 -3.23
CA HIS A 112 2.60 15.83 -3.32
C HIS A 112 3.54 14.89 -2.56
N ASP A 113 3.27 14.66 -1.28
CA ASP A 113 4.05 13.75 -0.43
C ASP A 113 4.08 12.33 -1.02
N ALA A 114 2.95 11.82 -1.51
CA ALA A 114 2.86 10.49 -2.12
C ALA A 114 3.73 10.36 -3.37
N ASN A 115 3.81 11.40 -4.22
CA ASN A 115 4.67 11.42 -5.39
C ASN A 115 6.16 11.38 -5.00
N GLU A 116 6.57 12.22 -4.05
CA GLU A 116 7.96 12.29 -3.65
C GLU A 116 8.42 10.98 -2.99
N ILE A 117 7.61 10.46 -2.07
CA ILE A 117 7.88 9.18 -1.39
C ILE A 117 7.89 8.04 -2.41
N LEU A 118 6.95 8.00 -3.36
CA LEU A 118 6.96 6.98 -4.41
C LEU A 118 8.26 7.03 -5.23
N ALA A 119 8.68 8.21 -5.66
CA ALA A 119 9.90 8.36 -6.45
C ALA A 119 11.13 7.85 -5.68
N PHE A 120 11.16 8.08 -4.37
CA PHE A 120 12.20 7.56 -3.49
C PHE A 120 12.13 6.02 -3.35
N VAL A 121 10.96 5.48 -3.04
CA VAL A 121 10.69 4.04 -2.88
C VAL A 121 11.04 3.26 -4.15
N VAL A 122 10.72 3.80 -5.33
CA VAL A 122 11.06 3.21 -6.63
C VAL A 122 12.57 3.25 -6.86
N ARG A 123 13.22 4.41 -6.63
CA ARG A 123 14.67 4.56 -6.80
C ARG A 123 15.45 3.58 -5.93
N HIS A 124 14.98 3.36 -4.71
CA HIS A 124 15.62 2.48 -3.73
C HIS A 124 15.00 1.08 -3.69
N ALA A 125 14.16 0.70 -4.66
CA ALA A 125 13.60 -0.65 -4.79
C ALA A 125 12.98 -1.24 -3.50
N PHE A 126 12.38 -0.38 -2.66
CA PHE A 126 11.67 -0.81 -1.45
C PHE A 126 10.51 -1.72 -1.79
N ASN A 127 10.10 -2.67 -0.95
CA ASN A 127 8.81 -3.34 -1.08
C ASN A 127 7.83 -2.80 -0.03
N ASP A 128 6.57 -2.57 -0.41
CA ASP A 128 5.51 -2.10 0.49
C ASP A 128 5.30 -3.06 1.67
N ASN A 129 5.48 -4.38 1.46
CA ASN A 129 5.41 -5.37 2.54
C ASN A 129 6.56 -5.24 3.55
N GLU A 130 7.75 -4.81 3.11
CA GLU A 130 8.89 -4.63 4.02
C GLU A 130 8.75 -3.36 4.87
N THR A 131 8.27 -2.27 4.27
CA THR A 131 7.98 -1.03 5.00
C THR A 131 6.82 -1.25 5.99
N GLU A 132 5.78 -1.97 5.57
CA GLU A 132 4.66 -2.37 6.42
C GLU A 132 5.12 -3.26 7.58
N ALA A 133 6.00 -4.22 7.35
CA ALA A 133 6.57 -5.05 8.43
C ALA A 133 7.33 -4.20 9.46
N TYR A 134 8.14 -3.23 9.00
CA TYR A 134 8.90 -2.37 9.91
C TYR A 134 7.99 -1.45 10.74
N ILE A 135 6.95 -0.89 10.13
CA ILE A 135 5.95 -0.10 10.85
C ILE A 135 5.16 -1.00 11.81
N SER A 136 4.73 -2.18 11.38
CA SER A 136 3.98 -3.14 12.22
C SER A 136 4.76 -3.55 13.47
N LEU A 137 6.10 -3.69 13.36
CA LEU A 137 6.96 -3.90 14.52
C LEU A 137 6.88 -2.73 15.51
N ALA A 138 6.91 -1.49 15.04
CA ALA A 138 6.74 -0.33 15.90
C ALA A 138 5.36 -0.31 16.58
N PHE A 139 4.30 -0.67 15.86
CA PHE A 139 2.96 -0.77 16.44
C PHE A 139 2.88 -1.84 17.54
N THR A 140 3.48 -3.00 17.30
CA THR A 140 3.58 -4.08 18.30
C THR A 140 4.31 -3.60 19.56
N ILE A 141 5.40 -2.84 19.41
CA ILE A 141 6.15 -2.29 20.55
C ILE A 141 5.31 -1.27 21.32
N ALA A 142 4.54 -0.42 20.63
CA ALA A 142 3.63 0.52 21.29
C ALA A 142 2.57 -0.20 22.12
N GLU A 143 1.93 -1.23 21.56
CA GLU A 143 0.94 -2.05 22.27
C GLU A 143 1.53 -2.73 23.50
N GLN A 144 2.74 -3.30 23.39
CA GLN A 144 3.45 -3.89 24.53
C GLN A 144 3.74 -2.89 25.66
N ASN A 145 3.82 -1.59 25.33
CA ASN A 145 4.04 -0.50 26.28
C ASN A 145 2.73 0.19 26.69
N GLY A 146 1.57 -0.38 26.34
CA GLY A 146 0.25 0.15 26.68
C GLY A 146 -0.09 1.46 25.98
N ILE A 147 0.53 1.76 24.84
CA ILE A 147 0.24 2.96 24.06
C ILE A 147 -0.77 2.62 22.97
N GLU A 148 -1.94 3.23 23.05
CA GLU A 148 -2.98 3.08 22.03
C GLU A 148 -2.72 4.01 20.84
N LEU A 149 -2.35 3.44 19.69
CA LEU A 149 -1.97 4.21 18.49
C LEU A 149 -3.16 4.63 17.60
N SER A 150 -4.39 4.35 18.03
CA SER A 150 -5.63 4.68 17.31
C SER A 150 -5.79 6.20 17.10
N PHE A 151 -5.31 7.01 18.05
CA PHE A 151 -5.33 8.48 18.00
C PHE A 151 -4.00 9.11 17.56
N CYS A 152 -2.94 8.32 17.41
CA CYS A 152 -1.63 8.85 17.08
C CYS A 152 -1.60 9.39 15.66
N HIS A 153 -1.15 10.64 15.50
CA HIS A 153 -0.84 11.19 14.19
C HIS A 153 0.45 10.55 13.66
N LYS A 154 0.50 10.34 12.34
CA LYS A 154 1.68 9.83 11.66
C LYS A 154 2.18 10.93 10.75
N LYS A 155 3.45 11.29 10.90
CA LYS A 155 4.11 12.23 10.00
C LYS A 155 5.09 11.45 9.14
N ILE A 156 4.98 11.62 7.83
CA ILE A 156 5.87 11.01 6.85
C ILE A 156 6.47 12.14 6.05
N SER A 157 7.80 12.15 5.96
CA SER A 157 8.52 13.15 5.17
C SER A 157 9.80 12.55 4.62
N LEU A 158 10.25 13.07 3.49
CA LEU A 158 11.62 12.84 3.04
C LEU A 158 12.53 13.81 3.79
N SER A 159 13.45 13.24 4.55
CA SER A 159 14.54 13.97 5.18
C SER A 159 15.81 13.78 4.37
N SER A 160 16.65 14.80 4.35
CA SER A 160 17.94 14.73 3.70
C SER A 160 18.99 15.53 4.48
N ASP A 161 20.23 15.07 4.36
CA ASP A 161 21.41 15.86 4.67
C ASP A 161 22.21 16.11 3.38
N GLU A 162 23.42 16.67 3.51
CA GLU A 162 24.29 16.97 2.36
C GLU A 162 24.69 15.72 1.55
N SER A 163 24.54 14.51 2.11
CA SER A 163 25.10 13.27 1.57
C SER A 163 24.06 12.19 1.28
N SER A 164 22.87 12.25 1.88
CA SER A 164 21.90 11.17 1.86
C SER A 164 20.46 11.68 2.05
N SER A 165 19.50 10.83 1.68
CA SER A 165 18.08 11.08 1.92
C SER A 165 17.42 9.80 2.43
N TRP A 166 16.42 9.94 3.28
CA TRP A 166 15.68 8.84 3.88
C TRP A 166 14.23 9.23 4.15
N ILE A 167 13.38 8.23 4.31
CA ILE A 167 12.01 8.40 4.80
C ILE A 167 12.06 8.55 6.32
N ASP A 168 11.54 9.65 6.84
CA ASP A 168 11.31 9.87 8.26
C ASP A 168 9.83 9.60 8.57
N TYR A 169 9.58 8.51 9.28
CA TYR A 169 8.26 8.06 9.70
C TYR A 169 8.12 8.21 11.22
N GLN A 170 7.33 9.19 11.64
CA GLN A 170 7.14 9.54 13.05
C GLN A 170 5.76 9.10 13.54
N ILE A 171 5.76 8.27 14.58
CA ILE A 171 4.58 7.85 15.33
C ILE A 171 4.45 8.77 16.54
N MET A 172 3.51 9.71 16.49
CA MET A 172 3.31 10.68 17.56
C MET A 172 2.63 10.01 18.76
N VAL A 173 3.31 9.87 19.89
CA VAL A 173 2.74 9.32 21.13
C VAL A 173 1.97 10.41 21.90
N PRO A 174 1.06 10.04 22.83
CA PRO A 174 0.39 11.01 23.69
C PRO A 174 1.39 11.90 24.47
N CYS A 175 1.12 13.20 24.54
CA CYS A 175 2.06 14.20 25.10
C CYS A 175 2.39 14.02 26.59
N ASP A 176 1.59 13.24 27.32
CA ASP A 176 1.78 12.91 28.73
C ASP A 176 2.73 11.72 28.96
N GLU A 177 3.16 11.04 27.89
CA GLU A 177 4.09 9.93 28.01
C GLU A 177 5.50 10.41 28.41
N PRO A 178 6.12 9.78 29.43
CA PRO A 178 7.46 10.15 29.86
C PRO A 178 8.49 9.99 28.73
N LEU A 179 9.36 10.98 28.54
CA LEU A 179 10.40 10.95 27.50
C LEU A 179 11.30 9.70 27.61
N ASP A 180 11.59 9.24 28.83
CA ASP A 180 12.35 8.01 29.06
C ASP A 180 11.66 6.76 28.51
N LYS A 181 10.31 6.73 28.54
CA LYS A 181 9.52 5.63 27.97
C LYS A 181 9.63 5.66 26.44
N VAL A 182 9.46 6.83 25.83
CA VAL A 182 9.59 7.04 24.37
C VAL A 182 10.99 6.65 23.89
N PHE A 183 12.03 7.06 24.62
CA PHE A 183 13.41 6.68 24.32
C PHE A 183 13.62 5.16 24.40
N LYS A 184 13.12 4.51 25.46
CA LYS A 184 13.19 3.04 25.59
C LYS A 184 12.47 2.31 24.46
N MET A 185 11.33 2.81 24.02
CA MET A 185 10.59 2.24 22.89
C MET A 185 11.36 2.38 21.58
N ASN A 186 11.96 3.54 21.31
CA ASN A 186 12.83 3.74 20.15
C ASN A 186 14.05 2.81 20.19
N LEU A 187 14.68 2.65 21.35
CA LEU A 187 15.79 1.71 21.51
C LEU A 187 15.35 0.26 21.29
N HIS A 188 14.17 -0.13 21.80
CA HIS A 188 13.59 -1.45 21.54
C HIS A 188 13.39 -1.64 20.04
N LEU A 189 12.79 -0.68 19.33
CA LEU A 189 12.53 -0.77 17.90
C LEU A 189 13.80 -1.01 17.10
N VAL A 190 14.88 -0.26 17.39
CA VAL A 190 16.18 -0.44 16.73
C VAL A 190 16.75 -1.85 16.98
N ASN A 191 16.64 -2.36 18.20
CA ASN A 191 17.14 -3.68 18.56
C ASN A 191 16.32 -4.83 17.93
N SER A 192 15.01 -4.64 17.78
CA SER A 192 14.10 -5.66 17.24
C SER A 192 14.00 -5.63 15.71
N ALA A 193 14.55 -4.62 15.04
CA ALA A 193 14.50 -4.50 13.58
C ALA A 193 15.49 -5.45 12.84
N GLY A 194 16.06 -6.45 13.51
CA GLY A 194 17.05 -7.37 12.93
C GLY A 194 16.56 -8.11 11.69
N ASP A 195 15.28 -8.49 11.67
CA ASP A 195 14.63 -9.21 10.56
C ASP A 195 14.19 -8.27 9.42
N ILE A 196 14.22 -6.96 9.63
CA ILE A 196 13.95 -5.97 8.57
C ILE A 196 15.17 -5.87 7.66
N SER A 197 14.93 -5.84 6.35
CA SER A 197 16.00 -5.78 5.37
C SER A 197 16.92 -4.59 5.61
N LYS A 198 18.21 -4.80 5.38
CA LYS A 198 19.25 -3.77 5.58
C LYS A 198 18.95 -2.51 4.76
N GLN A 199 18.38 -2.69 3.57
CA GLN A 199 18.01 -1.62 2.66
C GLN A 199 16.93 -0.72 3.25
N VAL A 200 15.84 -1.29 3.78
CA VAL A 200 14.80 -0.51 4.44
C VAL A 200 15.35 0.20 5.66
N ARG A 201 16.11 -0.49 6.52
CA ARG A 201 16.74 0.12 7.70
C ARG A 201 17.73 1.25 7.40
N GLN A 202 18.33 1.24 6.21
CA GLN A 202 19.27 2.29 5.78
C GLN A 202 18.56 3.56 5.31
N TYR A 203 17.40 3.41 4.68
CA TYR A 203 16.72 4.50 3.96
C TYR A 203 15.37 4.88 4.58
N MET A 204 14.98 4.26 5.69
CA MET A 204 13.78 4.58 6.44
C MET A 204 14.05 4.54 7.95
N ILE A 205 13.66 5.61 8.62
CA ILE A 205 13.68 5.73 10.07
C ILE A 205 12.24 5.69 10.55
N VAL A 206 11.93 4.74 11.44
CA VAL A 206 10.66 4.69 12.17
C VAL A 206 10.98 5.06 13.61
N MET A 207 10.26 6.04 14.17
CA MET A 207 10.46 6.47 15.54
C MET A 207 9.17 6.91 16.22
N PHE A 208 9.11 6.71 17.53
CA PHE A 208 8.13 7.32 18.42
C PHE A 208 8.58 8.73 18.78
N ARG A 209 7.64 9.67 18.76
CA ARG A 209 7.88 11.10 19.02
C ARG A 209 6.87 11.69 19.98
#